data_AF-A0A183HB19-F1
#
_entry.id   AF-A0A183HB19-F1
#
_cell.length_a   1.000
_cell.length_b   1.000
_cell.length_c   1.000
_cell.angle_alpha   90.00
_cell.angle_beta   90.00
_cell.angle_gamma   90.00
#
_symmetry.space_group_name_H-M   'P 1'
#
loop_
_entity.id
_entity.type
_entity.pdbx_description
1 polymer ?
#
loop_
_entity_poly.entity_id
_entity_poly.type
_entity_poly.pdbx_seq_one_letter_code
_entity_poly.pdbx_strand_id
1 'polypeptide(L)'
;MKWLCEIYQIEARFALSIHDEIRYIVPAEDRYRCALALSLSNMYVRAMISQKLGIKQLPMSVAFFSQVDIDRVLRKEVNLACTTPSGECIPPGEALDMNAILMKTGGTLKKDNYYSEISIS
;
A
#
# COMPACT_ATOMS: atom_id res chain seq x y z
N MET A 1 9.37 -2.92 2.03
CA MET A 1 8.60 -1.85 2.68
C MET A 1 9.46 -0.87 3.45
N LYS A 2 10.09 -1.22 4.59
CA LYS A 2 10.90 -0.29 5.41
C LYS A 2 11.87 0.58 4.58
N TRP A 3 12.64 -0.04 3.71
CA TRP A 3 13.57 0.64 2.80
C TRP A 3 12.88 1.65 1.85
N LEU A 4 11.70 1.31 1.31
CA LEU A 4 10.94 2.25 0.46
C LEU A 4 10.42 3.42 1.30
N CYS A 5 9.98 3.16 2.53
CA CYS A 5 9.53 4.23 3.43
C CYS A 5 10.66 5.20 3.76
N GLU A 6 11.87 4.69 4.02
CA GLU A 6 13.05 5.50 4.34
C GLU A 6 13.49 6.35 3.14
N ILE A 7 13.60 5.77 1.94
CA ILE A 7 14.05 6.49 0.75
C ILE A 7 13.05 7.55 0.28
N TYR A 8 11.76 7.21 0.31
CA TYR A 8 10.72 8.09 -0.20
C TYR A 8 10.07 8.95 0.89
N GLN A 9 10.54 8.87 2.15
CA GLN A 9 9.94 9.59 3.27
C GLN A 9 8.42 9.34 3.35
N ILE A 10 8.04 8.06 3.36
CA ILE A 10 6.66 7.63 3.58
C ILE A 10 6.53 7.33 5.06
N GLU A 11 5.69 8.08 5.76
CA GLU A 11 5.44 7.83 7.17
C GLU A 11 4.54 6.60 7.32
N ALA A 12 5.14 5.44 7.52
CA ALA A 12 4.42 4.20 7.74
C ALA A 12 5.04 3.37 8.85
N ARG A 13 4.20 2.91 9.78
CA ARG A 13 4.60 2.00 10.85
C ARG A 13 3.99 0.63 10.61
N PHE A 14 4.83 -0.40 10.62
CA PHE A 14 4.34 -1.78 10.62
C PHE A 14 3.48 -2.00 11.87
N ALA A 15 2.24 -2.45 11.68
CA ALA A 15 1.27 -2.66 12.76
C ALA A 15 1.20 -4.13 13.15
N LEU A 16 0.93 -5.01 12.18
CA LEU A 16 0.78 -6.44 12.42
C LEU A 16 0.98 -7.25 11.13
N SER A 17 1.31 -8.52 11.32
CA SER A 17 1.34 -9.55 10.28
C SER A 17 0.56 -10.74 10.81
N ILE A 18 -0.54 -11.09 10.15
CA ILE A 18 -1.44 -12.18 10.56
C ILE A 18 -1.81 -12.97 9.30
N HIS A 19 -1.59 -14.28 9.32
CA HIS A 19 -1.78 -15.14 8.14
C HIS A 19 -1.01 -14.61 6.91
N ASP A 20 -1.73 -14.27 5.85
CA ASP A 20 -1.25 -13.68 4.61
C ASP A 20 -1.42 -12.15 4.57
N GLU A 21 -1.90 -11.54 5.65
CA GLU A 21 -2.11 -10.09 5.76
C GLU A 21 -0.94 -9.39 6.45
N ILE A 22 -0.54 -8.25 5.88
CA ILE A 22 0.46 -7.34 6.45
C ILE A 22 -0.18 -5.96 6.52
N ARG A 23 -0.26 -5.36 7.71
CA ARG A 23 -0.90 -4.05 7.92
C ARG A 23 0.09 -2.99 8.40
N TYR A 24 -0.10 -1.78 7.88
CA TYR A 24 0.65 -0.58 8.25
C TYR A 24 -0.30 0.50 8.75
N ILE A 25 0.15 1.27 9.75
CA ILE A 25 -0.50 2.51 10.16
C ILE A 25 0.23 3.65 9.45
N VAL A 26 -0.55 4.52 8.81
CA VAL A 26 -0.07 5.63 7.98
C VAL A 26 -0.92 6.88 8.21
N PRO A 27 -0.35 8.09 8.11
CA PRO A 27 -1.13 9.31 8.05
C PRO A 27 -1.92 9.36 6.73
N ALA A 28 -3.00 10.13 6.74
CA ALA A 28 -3.93 10.18 5.61
C ALA A 28 -3.26 10.70 4.32
N GLU A 29 -2.26 11.59 4.42
CA GLU A 29 -1.49 12.10 3.28
C GLU A 29 -0.71 11.03 2.53
N ASP A 30 -0.18 10.03 3.24
CA ASP A 30 0.71 9.02 2.68
C ASP A 30 0.01 7.70 2.36
N ARG A 31 -1.31 7.60 2.59
CA ARG A 31 -2.07 6.35 2.44
C ARG A 31 -1.91 5.71 1.06
N TYR A 32 -2.01 6.50 -0.01
CA TYR A 32 -1.90 5.99 -1.38
C TYR A 32 -0.45 5.68 -1.77
N ARG A 33 0.51 6.50 -1.29
CA ARG A 33 1.95 6.26 -1.49
C ARG A 33 2.39 4.97 -0.80
N CYS A 34 1.90 4.74 0.42
CA CYS A 34 2.12 3.49 1.15
C CYS A 34 1.50 2.30 0.43
N ALA A 35 0.28 2.42 -0.10
CA ALA A 35 -0.36 1.35 -0.89
C ALA A 35 0.50 0.99 -2.12
N LEU A 36 1.01 1.99 -2.85
CA LEU A 36 1.92 1.76 -3.98
C LEU A 36 3.23 1.10 -3.54
N ALA A 37 3.83 1.55 -2.44
CA ALA A 37 5.07 0.97 -1.90
C ALA A 37 4.88 -0.48 -1.42
N LEU A 38 3.70 -0.80 -0.89
CA LEU A 38 3.34 -2.15 -0.49
C LEU A 38 3.24 -3.08 -1.72
N SER A 39 2.52 -2.65 -2.76
CA SER A 39 2.43 -3.37 -4.04
C SER A 39 3.79 -3.59 -4.68
N LEU A 40 4.64 -2.55 -4.70
CA LEU A 40 6.00 -2.66 -5.22
C LEU A 40 6.87 -3.62 -4.39
N SER A 41 6.71 -3.60 -3.06
CA SER A 41 7.40 -4.54 -2.16
C SER A 41 7.04 -5.99 -2.48
N ASN A 42 5.75 -6.28 -2.70
CA ASN A 42 5.29 -7.62 -3.08
C ASN A 42 5.89 -8.07 -4.41
N MET A 43 5.88 -7.19 -5.41
CA MET A 43 6.49 -7.45 -6.71
C MET A 43 7.98 -7.79 -6.57
N TYR A 44 8.75 -7.00 -5.81
CA TYR A 44 10.18 -7.25 -5.64
C TYR A 44 10.49 -8.59 -4.97
N VAL A 45 9.76 -8.93 -3.90
CA VAL A 45 9.96 -10.22 -3.22
C VAL A 45 9.64 -11.37 -4.17
N ARG A 46 8.54 -11.29 -4.93
CA ARG A 46 8.14 -12.34 -5.87
C ARG A 46 9.08 -12.44 -7.06
N ALA A 47 9.55 -11.32 -7.61
CA ALA A 47 10.55 -11.29 -8.66
C ALA A 47 11.86 -11.95 -8.21
N MET A 48 12.33 -11.64 -6.98
CA MET A 48 13.52 -12.26 -6.40
C MET A 48 13.35 -13.76 -6.25
N ILE A 49 12.20 -14.23 -5.74
CA ILE A 49 11.90 -15.66 -5.60
C ILE A 49 11.87 -16.34 -6.97
N SER A 50 11.15 -15.78 -7.95
CA SER A 50 11.11 -16.29 -9.33
C SER A 50 12.51 -16.41 -9.92
N GLN A 51 13.34 -15.38 -9.78
CA GLN A 51 14.72 -15.40 -10.27
C GLN A 51 15.55 -16.51 -9.61
N LYS A 52 15.41 -16.73 -8.29
CA LYS A 52 16.11 -17.80 -7.57
C LYS A 52 15.68 -19.20 -8.02
N LEU A 53 14.44 -19.35 -8.48
CA LEU A 53 13.91 -20.59 -9.05
C LEU A 53 14.23 -20.75 -10.55
N GLY A 54 14.98 -19.80 -11.15
CA GLY A 54 15.29 -19.82 -12.58
C GLY A 54 14.17 -19.33 -13.50
N ILE A 55 13.07 -18.84 -12.93
CA ILE A 55 11.93 -18.27 -13.66
C ILE A 55 12.21 -16.79 -13.93
N LYS A 56 12.37 -16.41 -15.20
CA LYS A 56 12.72 -15.04 -15.59
C LYS A 56 11.51 -14.14 -15.87
N GLN A 57 10.30 -14.67 -15.74
CA GLN A 57 9.04 -13.98 -15.99
C GLN A 57 8.22 -13.94 -14.72
N LEU A 58 7.59 -12.79 -14.44
CA LEU A 58 6.67 -12.62 -13.34
C LEU A 58 5.29 -12.22 -13.88
N PRO A 59 4.27 -13.11 -13.80
CA PRO A 59 2.92 -12.77 -14.20
C PRO A 59 2.36 -11.59 -13.39
N MET A 60 1.60 -10.71 -14.04
CA MET A 60 1.02 -9.52 -13.39
C MET A 60 0.11 -9.86 -12.21
N SER A 61 -0.68 -10.93 -12.34
CA SER A 61 -1.56 -11.45 -11.28
C SER A 61 -0.81 -11.94 -10.04
N VAL A 62 0.48 -12.25 -10.19
CA VAL A 62 1.36 -12.68 -9.09
C VAL A 62 2.12 -11.46 -8.56
N ALA A 63 2.55 -10.55 -9.43
CA ALA A 63 3.33 -9.36 -9.09
C ALA A 63 2.61 -8.42 -8.12
N PHE A 64 1.31 -8.23 -8.29
CA PHE A 64 0.52 -7.27 -7.51
C PHE A 64 -0.53 -7.98 -6.65
N PHE A 65 -0.95 -7.32 -5.58
CA PHE A 65 -2.11 -7.76 -4.80
C PHE A 65 -3.38 -7.64 -5.65
N SER A 66 -4.39 -8.45 -5.34
CA SER A 66 -5.73 -8.28 -5.90
C SER A 66 -6.28 -6.89 -5.56
N GLN A 67 -6.11 -6.48 -4.31
CA GLN A 67 -6.42 -5.15 -3.82
C GLN A 67 -5.58 -4.81 -2.58
N VAL A 68 -5.44 -3.52 -2.29
CA VAL A 68 -4.91 -3.00 -1.03
C VAL A 68 -6.03 -2.27 -0.31
N ASP A 69 -6.30 -2.71 0.91
CA ASP A 69 -7.37 -2.17 1.74
C ASP A 69 -6.84 -1.00 2.59
N ILE A 70 -7.52 0.14 2.51
CA ILE A 70 -7.23 1.35 3.29
C ILE A 70 -8.45 1.67 4.13
N ASP A 71 -8.28 1.63 5.45
CA ASP A 71 -9.38 1.83 6.38
C ASP A 71 -8.91 2.54 7.66
N ARG A 72 -9.85 3.21 8.32
CA ARG A 72 -9.66 3.80 9.65
C ARG A 72 -9.90 2.78 10.76
N VAL A 73 -10.62 1.70 10.47
CA VAL A 73 -10.93 0.63 11.43
C VAL A 73 -10.34 -0.70 10.99
N LEU A 74 -10.01 -1.54 11.97
CA LEU A 74 -9.50 -2.88 11.71
C LEU A 74 -10.68 -3.84 11.45
N ARG A 75 -10.90 -4.19 10.19
CA ARG A 75 -11.83 -5.24 9.76
C ARG A 75 -11.22 -6.05 8.61
N LYS A 76 -11.78 -7.24 8.39
CA LYS A 76 -11.31 -8.19 7.37
C LYS A 76 -11.48 -7.63 5.95
N GLU A 77 -12.64 -7.05 5.66
CA GLU A 77 -12.96 -6.45 4.37
C GLU A 77 -13.53 -5.06 4.59
N VAL A 78 -13.09 -4.08 3.78
CA VAL A 78 -13.50 -2.67 3.92
C VAL A 78 -14.99 -2.41 3.73
N ASN A 79 -15.68 -3.27 2.97
CA ASN A 79 -17.10 -3.14 2.66
C ASN A 79 -18.02 -3.78 3.72
N LEU A 80 -17.44 -4.46 4.71
CA LEU A 80 -18.21 -5.11 5.76
C LEU A 80 -18.85 -4.05 6.67
N ALA A 81 -20.17 -4.09 6.76
CA ALA A 81 -20.92 -3.21 7.66
C ALA A 81 -20.41 -3.39 9.09
N CYS A 82 -19.95 -2.29 9.70
CA CYS A 82 -19.39 -2.30 11.04
C CYS A 82 -20.19 -1.33 11.90
N THR A 83 -21.02 -1.87 12.77
CA THR A 83 -21.78 -1.10 13.75
C THR A 83 -21.06 -1.21 15.09
N THR A 84 -20.73 -0.08 15.71
CA THR A 84 -20.14 -0.08 17.05
C THR A 84 -21.16 -0.60 18.06
N PRO A 85 -20.73 -1.08 19.24
CA PRO A 85 -21.66 -1.48 20.31
C PRO A 85 -22.64 -0.35 20.73
N SER A 86 -22.30 0.91 20.45
CA SER A 86 -23.12 2.09 20.69
C SER A 86 -24.14 2.38 19.58
N GLY A 87 -24.16 1.58 18.50
CA GLY A 87 -25.11 1.72 17.39
C GLY A 87 -24.64 2.63 16.24
N GLU A 88 -23.42 3.17 16.28
CA GLU A 88 -22.88 4.00 15.20
C GLU A 88 -22.38 3.13 14.04
N CYS A 89 -22.82 3.43 12.82
CA CYS A 89 -22.38 2.72 11.62
C CYS A 89 -21.12 3.39 11.05
N ILE A 90 -20.02 2.64 11.01
CA ILE A 90 -18.74 3.12 10.48
C ILE A 90 -18.75 2.98 8.95
N PRO A 91 -18.46 4.06 8.20
CA PRO A 91 -18.46 4.02 6.74
C PRO A 91 -17.42 3.02 6.21
N PRO A 92 -17.64 2.42 5.03
CA PRO A 92 -16.68 1.52 4.41
C PRO A 92 -15.36 2.22 4.09
N GLY A 93 -14.26 1.45 4.09
CA GLY A 93 -12.95 1.89 3.65
C GLY A 93 -12.81 1.89 2.12
N GLU A 94 -11.58 2.09 1.64
CA GLU A 94 -11.24 2.03 0.22
C GLU A 94 -10.52 0.70 -0.08
N ALA A 95 -11.03 -0.08 -1.03
CA ALA A 95 -10.32 -1.22 -1.63
C ALA A 95 -9.79 -0.79 -2.99
N LEU A 96 -8.47 -0.76 -3.14
CA LEU A 96 -7.81 -0.25 -4.36
C LEU A 96 -7.05 -1.34 -5.08
N ASP A 97 -7.37 -1.56 -6.35
CA ASP A 97 -6.53 -2.35 -7.24
C ASP A 97 -5.29 -1.55 -7.69
N MET A 98 -4.37 -2.23 -8.39
CA MET A 98 -3.14 -1.58 -8.85
C MET A 98 -3.40 -0.37 -9.76
N ASN A 99 -4.43 -0.43 -10.61
CA ASN A 99 -4.76 0.67 -11.53
C ASN A 99 -5.27 1.90 -10.77
N ALA A 100 -6.15 1.70 -9.79
CA ALA A 100 -6.64 2.75 -8.92
C ALA A 100 -5.51 3.40 -8.12
N ILE A 101 -4.57 2.61 -7.61
CA ILE A 101 -3.38 3.11 -6.91
C ILE A 101 -2.54 3.98 -7.86
N LEU A 102 -2.28 3.54 -9.09
CA LEU A 102 -1.52 4.33 -10.07
C LEU A 102 -2.20 5.66 -10.39
N MET A 103 -3.52 5.67 -10.58
CA MET A 103 -4.29 6.90 -10.83
C MET A 103 -4.21 7.88 -9.65
N LYS A 104 -4.28 7.38 -8.41
CA LYS A 104 -4.21 8.22 -7.20
C LYS A 104 -2.82 8.79 -6.94
N THR A 105 -1.77 8.09 -7.36
CA THR A 105 -0.37 8.44 -7.06
C THR A 105 0.37 9.06 -8.25
N GLY A 106 -0.22 9.07 -9.45
CA GLY A 106 0.49 9.42 -10.68
C GLY A 106 1.68 8.48 -10.97
N GLY A 107 1.69 7.28 -10.38
CA GLY A 107 2.78 6.31 -10.50
C GLY A 107 4.08 6.69 -9.77
N THR A 108 4.05 7.70 -8.88
CA THR A 108 5.23 8.13 -8.11
C THR A 108 5.08 7.85 -6.63
N LEU A 109 6.20 7.48 -6.00
CA LEU A 109 6.32 7.41 -4.55
C LEU A 109 6.84 8.72 -3.95
N LYS A 110 7.28 9.68 -4.76
CA LYS A 110 7.77 10.97 -4.28
C LYS A 110 6.63 11.79 -3.67
N LYS A 111 6.96 12.62 -2.68
CA LYS A 111 6.04 13.61 -2.11
C LYS A 111 5.83 14.74 -3.13
N ASP A 112 4.66 15.36 -3.19
CA ASP A 112 4.38 16.41 -4.19
C ASP A 112 5.35 17.60 -4.11
N ASN A 113 5.90 17.88 -2.91
CA ASN A 113 6.89 18.94 -2.70
C ASN A 113 8.34 18.59 -3.13
N TYR A 114 8.58 17.45 -3.78
CA TYR A 114 9.96 17.07 -4.14
C TYR A 114 10.58 17.96 -5.23
N TYR A 115 9.77 18.62 -6.07
CA TYR A 115 10.26 19.52 -7.12
C TYR A 115 10.43 20.97 -6.68
N SER A 116 9.76 21.40 -5.59
CA SER A 116 9.94 22.75 -5.06
C SER A 116 11.28 22.92 -4.33
N GLU A 117 11.82 21.86 -3.73
CA GLU A 117 13.14 21.92 -3.05
C GLU A 117 14.33 21.94 -4.03
N ILE A 118 14.20 21.30 -5.21
CA ILE A 118 15.28 21.26 -6.22
C ILE A 118 15.37 22.60 -6.99
N SER A 119 14.30 23.39 -7.03
CA SER A 119 14.24 24.64 -7.78
C SER A 119 14.85 25.85 -7.05
N ILE A 120 15.38 25.66 -5.84
CA ILE A 120 15.92 26.72 -4.97
C ILE A 120 17.44 26.51 -4.71
N SER A 121 18.08 25.54 -5.38
CA SER A 121 19.54 25.30 -5.33
C SER A 121 20.19 25.54 -6.68
#